data_AF-A0AAU9RWA4-F1
#
_entry.id   AF-A0AAU9RWA4-F1
#
_cell.length_a   1.000
_cell.length_b   1.000
_cell.length_c   1.000
_cell.angle_alpha   90.00
_cell.angle_beta   90.00
_cell.angle_gamma   90.00
#
_symmetry.space_group_name_H-M   'P 1'
#
loop_
_entity.id
_entity.type
_entity.pdbx_description
1 polymer ?
#
loop_
_entity_poly.entity_id
_entity_poly.type
_entity_poly.pdbx_seq_one_letter_code
_entity_poly.pdbx_strand_id
1 'polypeptide(L)'
;MEANPSNLLFKPASSLGPPTSQTIQAQPLSEIGIRQLTETTASAVGELKRLFFTEKAFWVKSSIDGTCVIDQERYEKFSHAIKHFRSLSARVESSKDATVVSIEATNLIKMFLDSNIF
;
A
#
# COMPACT_ATOMS: atom_id res chain seq x y z
N MET A 1 39.00 -34.58 40.87
CA MET A 1 39.49 -33.70 39.79
C MET A 1 38.26 -33.24 39.06
N GLU A 2 37.74 -32.11 39.51
CA GLU A 2 36.39 -31.58 39.26
C GLU A 2 36.27 -31.03 37.83
N ALA A 3 35.17 -31.35 37.15
CA ALA A 3 34.81 -30.78 35.86
C ALA A 3 34.27 -29.35 36.08
N ASN A 4 34.93 -28.35 35.51
CA ASN A 4 34.53 -26.94 35.52
C ASN A 4 33.55 -26.65 34.37
N PRO A 5 32.27 -26.33 34.61
CA PRO A 5 31.31 -26.00 33.57
C PRO A 5 31.20 -24.47 33.44
N SER A 6 32.22 -23.84 32.87
CA SER A 6 32.22 -22.38 32.65
C SER A 6 32.67 -22.02 31.25
N ASN A 7 31.94 -22.49 30.23
CA ASN A 7 32.07 -22.03 28.85
C ASN A 7 30.68 -21.91 28.20
N LEU A 8 29.86 -21.00 28.73
CA LEU A 8 28.73 -20.42 28.00
C LEU A 8 28.86 -18.90 28.08
N LEU A 9 29.93 -18.38 27.47
CA LEU A 9 30.06 -16.96 27.17
C LEU A 9 29.13 -16.64 26.00
N PHE A 10 27.85 -16.48 26.29
CA PHE A 10 26.92 -15.78 25.41
C PHE A 10 27.42 -14.34 25.28
N LYS A 11 28.13 -14.06 24.19
CA LYS A 11 28.49 -12.71 23.77
C LYS A 11 27.23 -12.07 23.19
N PRO A 12 26.64 -11.04 23.81
CA PRO A 12 25.61 -10.25 23.15
C PRO A 12 26.26 -9.57 21.95
N ALA A 13 25.60 -9.60 20.79
CA ALA A 13 25.99 -8.76 19.67
C ALA A 13 25.79 -7.29 20.07
N SER A 14 26.83 -6.67 20.64
CA SER A 14 26.93 -5.22 20.76
C SER A 14 27.18 -4.63 19.39
N SER A 15 26.10 -4.36 18.66
CA SER A 15 26.05 -3.33 17.63
C SER A 15 24.61 -2.86 17.48
N LEU A 16 24.14 -2.15 18.49
CA LEU A 16 23.09 -1.15 18.30
C LEU A 16 23.79 0.20 18.43
N GLY A 17 24.48 0.60 17.37
CA GLY A 17 24.74 2.03 17.17
C GLY A 17 23.40 2.76 17.01
N PRO A 18 23.34 4.07 17.28
CA PRO A 18 22.14 4.84 16.98
C PRO A 18 21.76 4.60 15.51
N PRO A 19 20.46 4.54 15.15
CA PRO A 19 20.07 4.47 13.75
C PRO A 19 20.69 5.70 13.08
N THR A 20 21.74 5.51 12.30
CA THR A 20 22.25 6.56 11.44
C THR A 20 21.07 6.92 10.57
N SER A 21 20.55 8.13 10.74
CA SER A 21 19.63 8.76 9.79
C SER A 21 20.35 8.80 8.46
N GLN A 22 20.23 7.73 7.68
CA GLN A 22 20.62 7.76 6.29
C GLN A 22 19.64 8.73 5.66
N THR A 23 20.13 9.92 5.35
CA THR A 23 19.43 10.82 4.44
C THR A 23 19.10 10.01 3.21
N ILE A 24 17.82 9.68 3.01
CA ILE A 24 17.32 9.05 1.80
C ILE A 24 17.53 10.08 0.69
N GLN A 25 18.70 10.06 0.06
CA GLN A 25 18.91 10.85 -1.14
C GLN A 25 18.10 10.19 -2.24
N ALA A 26 17.06 10.89 -2.71
CA ALA A 26 16.28 10.46 -3.85
C ALA A 26 17.21 10.36 -5.06
N GLN A 27 17.64 9.15 -5.41
CA GLN A 27 18.42 8.93 -6.61
C GLN A 27 17.51 9.08 -7.83
N PRO A 28 17.97 9.72 -8.91
CA PRO A 28 17.24 9.76 -10.17
C PRO A 28 16.89 8.33 -10.62
N LEU A 29 15.62 8.11 -10.92
CA LEU A 29 15.16 6.82 -11.41
C LEU A 29 15.78 6.54 -12.79
N SER A 30 16.25 5.30 -13.01
CA SER A 30 16.76 4.89 -14.31
C SER A 30 15.69 4.98 -15.39
N GLU A 31 16.08 5.11 -16.66
CA GLU A 31 15.12 5.18 -17.79
C GLU A 31 14.17 3.97 -17.81
N ILE A 32 14.68 2.78 -17.52
CA ILE A 32 13.88 1.56 -17.37
C ILE A 32 12.88 1.67 -16.22
N GLY A 33 13.30 2.25 -15.08
CA GLY A 33 12.43 2.45 -13.93
C GLY A 33 11.33 3.47 -14.22
N ILE A 34 11.65 4.56 -14.93
CA ILE A 34 10.66 5.55 -15.38
C ILE A 34 9.62 4.88 -16.27
N ARG A 35 10.06 4.10 -17.26
CA ARG A 35 9.15 3.36 -18.15
C ARG A 35 8.22 2.42 -17.39
N GLN A 36 8.75 1.65 -16.44
CA GLN A 36 7.97 0.74 -15.61
C GLN A 36 6.96 1.48 -14.73
N LEU A 37 7.37 2.61 -14.12
CA LEU A 37 6.49 3.45 -13.33
C LEU A 37 5.37 4.05 -14.17
N THR A 38 5.66 4.53 -15.38
CA THR A 38 4.66 5.07 -16.31
C THR A 38 3.65 4.01 -16.72
N GLU A 39 4.11 2.82 -17.09
CA GLU A 39 3.25 1.70 -17.47
C GLU A 39 2.34 1.26 -16.32
N THR A 40 2.90 1.14 -15.12
CA THR A 40 2.14 0.81 -13.89
C THR A 40 1.11 1.89 -13.56
N THR A 41 1.50 3.17 -13.66
CA THR A 41 0.60 4.29 -13.40
C THR A 41 -0.55 4.32 -14.41
N ALA A 42 -0.25 4.13 -15.69
CA ALA A 42 -1.27 4.10 -16.74
C ALA A 42 -2.27 2.95 -16.53
N SER A 43 -1.77 1.77 -16.16
CA SER A 43 -2.60 0.60 -15.84
C SER A 43 -3.50 0.86 -14.64
N ALA A 44 -2.92 1.35 -13.53
CA ALA A 44 -3.66 1.65 -12.30
C ALA A 44 -4.74 2.73 -12.51
N VAL A 45 -4.43 3.81 -13.23
CA VAL A 45 -5.40 4.86 -13.56
C VAL A 45 -6.51 4.34 -14.46
N GLY A 46 -6.17 3.49 -15.43
CA GLY A 46 -7.16 2.84 -16.30
C GLY A 46 -8.12 1.96 -15.49
N GLU A 47 -7.59 1.18 -14.55
CA GLU A 47 -8.39 0.35 -13.67
C GLU A 47 -9.28 1.18 -12.74
N LEU A 48 -8.73 2.22 -12.12
CA LEU A 48 -9.47 3.14 -11.24
C LEU A 48 -10.65 3.80 -11.97
N LYS A 49 -10.45 4.28 -13.20
CA LYS A 49 -11.54 4.83 -14.03
C LYS A 49 -12.63 3.79 -14.27
N ARG A 50 -12.23 2.58 -14.62
CA ARG A 50 -13.17 1.49 -14.90
C ARG A 50 -13.96 1.12 -13.64
N LEU A 51 -13.30 1.04 -12.47
CA LEU A 51 -13.95 0.85 -11.17
C LEU A 51 -14.96 1.97 -10.88
N PHE A 52 -14.59 3.22 -11.14
CA PHE A 52 -15.46 4.37 -10.92
C PHE A 52 -16.75 4.29 -11.76
N PHE A 53 -16.66 3.92 -13.04
CA PHE A 53 -17.85 3.83 -13.90
C PHE A 53 -18.75 2.63 -13.61
N THR A 54 -18.20 1.58 -12.99
CA THR A 54 -18.93 0.34 -12.67
C THR A 54 -19.09 0.13 -11.17
N GLU A 55 -18.92 1.19 -10.37
CA GLU A 55 -18.70 1.14 -8.93
C GLU A 55 -19.74 0.30 -8.18
N LYS A 56 -21.03 0.48 -8.49
CA LYS A 56 -22.14 -0.15 -7.75
C LYS A 56 -22.12 -1.69 -7.83
N ALA A 57 -21.44 -2.26 -8.82
CA ALA A 57 -21.37 -3.72 -8.98
C ALA A 57 -20.39 -4.39 -8.00
N PHE A 58 -19.41 -3.62 -7.49
CA PHE A 58 -18.29 -4.16 -6.70
C PHE A 58 -18.41 -3.83 -5.21
N TRP A 59 -19.04 -2.71 -4.86
CA TRP A 59 -19.14 -2.28 -3.48
C TRP A 59 -20.24 -3.03 -2.74
N VAL A 60 -19.88 -3.69 -1.63
CA VAL A 60 -20.79 -4.38 -0.72
C VAL A 60 -20.66 -3.79 0.69
N LYS A 61 -21.73 -3.92 1.50
CA LYS A 61 -21.65 -3.57 2.91
C LYS A 61 -21.05 -4.73 3.71
N SER A 62 -20.01 -4.46 4.46
CA SER A 62 -19.42 -5.35 5.45
C SER A 62 -20.46 -5.69 6.52
N SER A 63 -20.55 -6.98 6.87
CA SER A 63 -21.40 -7.45 7.97
C SER A 63 -20.81 -7.19 9.35
N ILE A 64 -19.51 -6.86 9.43
CA ILE A 64 -18.78 -6.67 10.69
C ILE A 64 -19.07 -5.29 11.28
N ASP A 65 -19.00 -4.25 10.44
CA ASP A 65 -19.03 -2.85 10.85
C ASP A 65 -19.88 -1.95 9.93
N GLY A 66 -20.54 -2.54 8.93
CA GLY A 66 -21.39 -1.80 7.98
C GLY A 66 -20.61 -0.95 6.97
N THR A 67 -19.27 -1.00 6.98
CA THR A 67 -18.42 -0.24 6.06
C THR A 67 -18.58 -0.74 4.62
N CYS A 68 -18.28 0.14 3.67
CA CYS A 68 -18.37 -0.19 2.25
C CYS A 68 -17.02 -0.74 1.76
N VAL A 69 -17.01 -2.01 1.35
CA VAL A 69 -15.82 -2.74 0.91
C VAL A 69 -16.03 -3.32 -0.49
N ILE A 70 -14.95 -3.58 -1.20
CA ILE A 70 -14.98 -4.24 -2.51
C ILE A 70 -15.22 -5.75 -2.32
N ASP A 71 -16.17 -6.30 -3.07
CA ASP A 71 -16.33 -7.75 -3.25
C ASP A 71 -15.11 -8.31 -3.99
N GLN A 72 -14.27 -9.02 -3.24
CA GLN A 72 -13.00 -9.56 -3.73
C GLN A 72 -13.20 -10.50 -4.92
N GLU A 73 -14.21 -11.37 -4.90
CA GLU A 73 -14.41 -12.35 -5.96
C GLU A 73 -14.78 -11.65 -7.29
N ARG A 74 -15.66 -10.64 -7.21
CA ARG A 74 -16.04 -9.84 -8.39
C ARG A 74 -14.87 -9.01 -8.90
N TYR A 75 -14.08 -8.45 -7.99
CA TYR A 75 -12.94 -7.61 -8.32
C TYR A 75 -11.78 -8.39 -8.95
N GLU A 76 -11.50 -9.60 -8.48
CA GLU A 76 -10.49 -10.48 -9.08
C GLU A 76 -10.85 -10.84 -10.55
N LYS A 77 -12.13 -11.09 -10.83
CA LYS A 77 -12.62 -11.35 -12.20
C LYS A 77 -12.48 -10.13 -13.11
N PHE A 78 -12.63 -8.94 -12.54
CA PHE A 78 -12.57 -7.67 -13.26
C PHE A 78 -11.13 -7.21 -13.56
N SER A 79 -10.26 -7.26 -12.56
CA SER A 79 -8.91 -6.70 -12.65
C SER A 79 -7.99 -7.55 -13.54
N HIS A 80 -8.24 -8.86 -13.65
CA HIS A 80 -7.36 -9.86 -14.30
C HIS A 80 -5.91 -9.91 -13.78
N ALA A 81 -5.43 -8.87 -13.08
CA ALA A 81 -4.10 -8.67 -12.53
C ALA A 81 -3.93 -9.28 -11.11
N ILE A 82 -5.03 -9.50 -10.38
CA ILE A 82 -5.02 -9.85 -8.95
C ILE A 82 -5.00 -11.38 -8.77
N LYS A 83 -4.22 -12.11 -9.59
CA LYS A 83 -3.88 -13.51 -9.27
C LYS A 83 -2.73 -13.63 -8.26
N HIS A 84 -2.11 -12.50 -7.90
CA HIS A 84 -0.85 -12.45 -7.15
C HIS A 84 -1.02 -12.28 -5.62
N PHE A 85 -2.22 -12.02 -5.11
CA PHE A 85 -2.47 -11.88 -3.66
C PHE A 85 -2.73 -13.22 -2.97
N ARG A 86 -2.05 -14.29 -3.40
CA ARG A 86 -2.22 -15.65 -2.83
C ARG A 86 -1.25 -15.98 -1.70
N SER A 87 -0.49 -15.00 -1.20
CA SER A 87 0.28 -15.18 0.03
C SER A 87 -0.68 -15.33 1.21
N LEU A 88 -0.40 -16.27 2.12
CA LEU A 88 -1.12 -16.41 3.40
C LEU A 88 -1.03 -15.14 4.28
N SER A 89 -0.08 -14.24 3.99
CA SER A 89 0.07 -12.95 4.67
C SER A 89 -0.49 -11.76 3.90
N ALA A 90 -0.93 -11.94 2.65
CA ALA A 90 -1.51 -10.83 1.89
C ALA A 90 -2.92 -10.52 2.44
N ARG A 91 -3.13 -9.26 2.82
CA ARG A 91 -4.44 -8.73 3.18
C ARG A 91 -4.89 -7.78 2.08
N VAL A 92 -6.08 -8.02 1.54
CA VAL A 92 -6.75 -7.10 0.62
C VAL A 92 -7.65 -6.21 1.47
N GLU A 93 -7.40 -4.92 1.46
CA GLU A 93 -8.17 -3.92 2.18
C GLU A 93 -8.79 -2.94 1.19
N SER A 94 -10.01 -2.50 1.47
CA SER A 94 -10.70 -1.52 0.64
C SER A 94 -11.70 -0.74 1.49
N SER A 95 -11.91 0.52 1.13
CA SER A 95 -12.87 1.41 1.78
C SER A 95 -13.44 2.38 0.75
N LYS A 96 -14.70 2.76 0.93
CA LYS A 96 -15.34 3.83 0.15
C LYS A 96 -16.04 4.78 1.11
N ASP A 97 -15.80 6.06 0.88
CA ASP A 97 -16.54 7.15 1.50
C ASP A 97 -16.95 8.19 0.46
N ALA A 98 -18.04 8.88 0.70
CA ALA A 98 -18.55 9.93 -0.18
C ALA A 98 -19.30 10.98 0.64
N THR A 99 -18.86 12.23 0.52
CA THR A 99 -19.46 13.37 1.21
C THR A 99 -19.48 14.59 0.30
N VAL A 100 -20.41 15.51 0.58
CA VAL A 100 -20.49 16.80 -0.11
C VAL A 100 -19.66 17.81 0.67
N VAL A 101 -18.72 18.46 -0.02
CA VAL A 101 -17.86 19.49 0.57
C VAL A 101 -18.05 20.83 -0.15
N SER A 102 -17.97 21.92 0.60
CA SER A 102 -18.05 23.29 0.08
C SER A 102 -16.69 23.80 -0.40
N ILE A 103 -16.01 23.01 -1.23
CA ILE A 103 -14.68 23.31 -1.78
C ILE A 103 -14.73 23.07 -3.29
N GLU A 104 -14.10 23.96 -4.07
CA GLU A 104 -13.98 23.78 -5.52
C GLU A 104 -13.09 22.56 -5.84
N ALA A 105 -13.46 21.79 -6.86
CA ALA A 105 -12.83 20.51 -7.17
C ALA A 105 -11.32 20.61 -7.43
N THR A 106 -10.85 21.63 -8.16
CA THR A 106 -9.41 21.80 -8.40
C THR A 106 -8.64 22.15 -7.12
N ASN A 107 -9.25 22.90 -6.20
CA ASN A 107 -8.65 23.18 -4.90
C ASN A 107 -8.58 21.92 -4.03
N LEU A 108 -9.62 21.09 -4.04
CA LEU A 108 -9.61 19.81 -3.33
C LEU A 108 -8.51 18.87 -3.87
N ILE A 109 -8.34 18.79 -5.19
CA ILE A 109 -7.26 17.99 -5.81
C ILE A 109 -5.88 18.50 -5.39
N LYS A 110 -5.67 19.83 -5.36
CA LYS A 110 -4.40 20.41 -4.90
C LYS A 110 -4.09 20.02 -3.45
N MET A 111 -5.10 20.04 -2.57
CA MET A 111 -4.93 19.62 -1.18
C MET A 111 -4.51 18.14 -1.08
N PHE A 112 -5.07 17.24 -1.91
CA PHE A 112 -4.67 15.83 -1.90
C PHE A 112 -3.26 15.58 -2.47
N LEU A 113 -2.76 16.45 -3.34
CA LEU A 113 -1.44 16.32 -3.96
C LEU A 113 -0.32 17.02 -3.20
N ASP A 114 -0.65 17.82 -2.18
CA ASP A 114 0.34 18.51 -1.37
C ASP A 114 0.88 17.59 -0.27
N SER A 115 2.14 17.19 -0.44
CA SER A 115 2.86 16.31 0.48
C SER A 115 3.25 16.97 1.80
N ASN A 116 3.04 18.29 1.95
CA ASN A 116 3.34 19.01 3.20
C ASN A 116 2.17 18.99 4.20
N ILE A 117 1.02 18.46 3.81
CA ILE A 117 -0.21 18.44 4.62
C ILE A 117 -0.33 17.13 5.43
N PHE A 118 0.67 16.25 5.38
CA PHE A 118 0.78 15.00 6.15
C PHE A 118 2.19 14.83 6.70
#